data_AF-E9BL47-F1
#
_entry.id   AF-E9BL47-F1
#
_cell.length_a   1.000
_cell.length_b   1.000
_cell.length_c   1.000
_cell.angle_alpha   90.00
_cell.angle_beta   90.00
_cell.angle_gamma   90.00
#
_symmetry.space_group_name_H-M   'P 1'
#
loop_
_entity.id
_entity.type
_entity.pdbx_description
1 polymer ?
#
loop_
_entity_poly.entity_id
_entity_poly.type
_entity_poly.pdbx_seq_one_letter_code
_entity_poly.pdbx_strand_id
1 'polypeptide(L)'
;MSDDAKSRVQVSLRIRPAKKGARHSTKVVVRGAEGGDVVVDDEQRTKRVYHFDHVFSGGQAEVFEAIGRPMLREAYKGFNVCLFAYGQTGSGKTYSLLGDMGCEERAGVAPRFVRCLFDEAQRMVDEDVDLTIKVSLSMIEVYMEKVRDLLAPRQRGQEPESLEIHEDPSRRVYVRGASVHQVLSAERMIELLQKGNANRQTAETRMNETSSRSHAIMQISLSQEFACVKKKDLECVVSLVDLAGSERQTKTESSGHQFEEAKKINHSLLMLGRALNSFSDRKGSDAFISLRESKLTRLLSESFGGNSKTWMLATVSPTAFNLTESISTLDYATNAMAITNKAKVNKSSKDLEYSDLIRLRQYLDGSVAREKGLAESYESQVAELRADIAALNRELLTLNDSQMEVEL
;
A
#
# COMPACT_ATOMS: atom_id res chain seq x y z
N MET A 1 13.97 -17.76 1.26
CA MET A 1 12.55 -18.16 1.36
C MET A 1 11.73 -16.87 1.32
N SER A 2 10.91 -16.64 0.29
CA SER A 2 10.12 -15.42 0.19
C SER A 2 8.95 -15.52 1.16
N ASP A 3 8.87 -14.58 2.09
CA ASP A 3 7.78 -14.43 3.06
C ASP A 3 6.53 -13.85 2.37
N ASP A 4 6.04 -14.56 1.34
CA ASP A 4 4.84 -14.22 0.59
C ASP A 4 3.61 -14.57 1.45
N ALA A 5 3.36 -13.76 2.47
CA ALA A 5 2.20 -13.92 3.33
C ALA A 5 0.94 -13.53 2.55
N LYS A 6 0.08 -14.51 2.27
CA LYS A 6 -1.28 -14.24 1.80
C LYS A 6 -2.02 -13.49 2.89
N SER A 7 -2.43 -12.26 2.60
CA SER A 7 -3.16 -11.41 3.55
C SER A 7 -4.55 -11.14 2.99
N ARG A 8 -5.59 -11.57 3.69
CA ARG A 8 -6.97 -11.15 3.40
C ARG A 8 -7.10 -9.64 3.66
N VAL A 9 -7.98 -8.98 2.90
CA VAL A 9 -8.40 -7.60 3.21
C VAL A 9 -9.19 -7.61 4.51
N GLN A 10 -8.77 -6.83 5.50
CA GLN A 10 -9.49 -6.66 6.76
C GLN A 10 -10.58 -5.61 6.58
N VAL A 11 -11.81 -5.94 6.93
CA VAL A 11 -12.98 -5.09 6.71
C VAL A 11 -13.63 -4.77 8.05
N SER A 12 -13.66 -3.50 8.38
CA SER A 12 -14.35 -2.99 9.56
C SER A 12 -15.50 -2.09 9.18
N LEU A 13 -16.58 -2.15 9.94
CA LEU A 13 -17.74 -1.28 9.79
C LEU A 13 -17.75 -0.21 10.87
N ARG A 14 -18.09 1.03 10.50
CA ARG A 14 -18.43 2.09 11.44
C ARG A 14 -19.84 2.59 11.20
N ILE A 15 -20.67 2.50 12.22
CA ILE A 15 -22.03 3.04 12.23
C ILE A 15 -21.96 4.43 12.86
N ARG A 16 -22.27 5.49 12.09
CA ARG A 16 -22.26 6.85 12.66
C ARG A 16 -23.42 7.04 13.65
N PRO A 17 -23.30 7.95 14.62
CA PRO A 17 -24.43 8.32 15.47
C PRO A 17 -25.62 8.87 14.67
N ALA A 18 -26.83 8.54 15.11
CA ALA A 18 -28.04 9.16 14.58
C ALA A 18 -28.05 10.68 14.90
N LYS A 19 -28.31 11.53 13.90
CA LYS A 19 -28.39 12.98 14.11
C LYS A 19 -29.64 13.28 14.95
N LYS A 20 -29.47 13.92 16.11
CA LYS A 20 -30.59 14.46 16.89
C LYS A 20 -31.23 15.62 16.08
N GLY A 21 -32.54 15.53 15.79
CA GLY A 21 -33.29 16.61 15.14
C GLY A 21 -33.51 16.52 13.62
N ALA A 22 -33.24 15.37 12.97
CA ALA A 22 -33.56 15.22 11.55
C ALA A 22 -35.09 15.16 11.31
N ARG A 23 -35.60 15.95 10.35
CA ARG A 23 -37.04 16.02 9.97
C ARG A 23 -37.60 14.75 9.34
N HIS A 24 -36.76 13.76 9.02
CA HIS A 24 -37.16 12.50 8.39
C HIS A 24 -36.83 11.31 9.31
N SER A 25 -37.76 10.35 9.36
CA SER A 25 -37.74 9.07 10.08
C SER A 25 -36.42 8.73 10.79
N THR A 26 -36.40 8.96 12.11
CA THR A 26 -35.33 8.61 13.05
C THR A 26 -35.25 7.12 13.37
N LYS A 27 -36.00 6.26 12.67
CA LYS A 27 -35.99 4.82 12.93
C LYS A 27 -34.61 4.25 12.65
N VAL A 28 -33.97 3.75 13.71
CA VAL A 28 -32.67 3.06 13.64
C VAL A 28 -32.90 1.62 13.20
N VAL A 29 -32.41 1.30 12.01
CA VAL A 29 -32.58 0.01 11.31
C VAL A 29 -31.28 -0.77 11.15
N VAL A 30 -30.12 -0.12 11.26
CA VAL A 30 -28.80 -0.79 11.27
C VAL A 30 -28.23 -0.70 12.68
N ARG A 31 -27.88 -1.84 13.28
CA ARG A 31 -27.33 -1.92 14.64
C ARG A 31 -26.16 -2.89 14.69
N GLY A 32 -25.12 -2.52 15.41
CA GLY A 32 -24.08 -3.47 15.80
C GLY A 32 -24.61 -4.42 16.87
N ALA A 33 -24.19 -5.68 16.79
CA ALA A 33 -24.38 -6.72 17.78
C ALA A 33 -23.01 -7.17 18.33
N GLU A 34 -23.00 -7.97 19.39
CA GLU A 34 -21.77 -8.52 19.95
C GLU A 34 -21.05 -9.42 18.93
N GLY A 35 -19.72 -9.48 18.99
CA GLY A 35 -18.93 -10.38 18.15
C GLY A 35 -18.69 -9.95 16.70
N GLY A 36 -18.93 -8.68 16.36
CA GLY A 36 -18.69 -8.15 15.00
C GLY A 36 -19.88 -8.33 14.04
N ASP A 37 -21.04 -8.73 14.58
CA ASP A 37 -22.27 -8.87 13.82
C ASP A 37 -23.00 -7.54 13.64
N VAL A 38 -23.71 -7.40 12.53
CA VAL A 38 -24.50 -6.22 12.19
C VAL A 38 -25.88 -6.68 11.74
N VAL A 39 -26.89 -6.24 12.47
CA VAL A 39 -28.28 -6.57 12.18
C VAL A 39 -28.93 -5.41 11.45
N VAL A 40 -29.50 -5.72 10.29
CA VAL A 40 -30.29 -4.81 9.46
C VAL A 40 -31.74 -5.25 9.48
N ASP A 41 -32.60 -4.37 10.01
CA ASP A 41 -34.06 -4.57 10.03
C ASP A 41 -34.67 -3.91 8.78
N ASP A 42 -34.92 -4.73 7.76
CA ASP A 42 -35.64 -4.29 6.56
C ASP A 42 -37.12 -4.09 6.92
N GLU A 43 -37.72 -2.97 6.50
CA GLU A 43 -39.13 -2.65 6.75
C GLU A 43 -40.08 -3.75 6.22
N GLN A 44 -39.57 -4.64 5.37
CA GLN A 44 -40.20 -5.84 4.84
C GLN A 44 -40.14 -7.10 5.75
N ARG A 45 -39.77 -6.97 7.03
CA ARG A 45 -39.69 -8.06 8.05
C ARG A 45 -38.59 -9.11 7.84
N THR A 46 -37.69 -8.93 6.88
CA THR A 46 -36.49 -9.77 6.70
C THR A 46 -35.32 -9.16 7.47
N LYS A 47 -34.85 -9.87 8.51
CA LYS A 47 -33.61 -9.51 9.21
C LYS A 47 -32.41 -10.01 8.40
N ARG A 48 -31.54 -9.10 7.98
CA ARG A 48 -30.23 -9.46 7.41
C ARG A 48 -29.16 -9.34 8.48
N VAL A 49 -28.24 -10.29 8.50
CA VAL A 49 -27.11 -10.30 9.42
C VAL A 49 -25.83 -10.29 8.59
N TYR A 50 -24.94 -9.36 8.89
CA TYR A 50 -23.61 -9.25 8.31
C TYR A 50 -22.56 -9.47 9.41
N HIS A 51 -21.38 -9.95 9.04
CA HIS A 51 -20.27 -10.18 9.95
C HIS A 51 -19.01 -9.50 9.42
N PHE A 52 -18.30 -8.76 10.26
CA PHE A 52 -17.08 -8.01 9.91
C PHE A 52 -16.00 -8.20 10.97
N ASP A 53 -14.74 -7.89 10.64
CA ASP A 53 -13.61 -8.01 11.59
C ASP A 53 -13.85 -7.15 12.84
N HIS A 54 -14.36 -5.93 12.64
CA HIS A 54 -14.72 -5.01 13.71
C HIS A 54 -15.97 -4.20 13.35
N VAL A 55 -16.83 -3.93 14.34
CA VAL A 55 -18.01 -3.08 14.19
C VAL A 55 -17.95 -1.97 15.24
N PHE A 56 -17.71 -0.75 14.80
CA PHE A 56 -17.58 0.41 15.66
C PHE A 56 -18.89 1.19 15.76
N SER A 57 -19.30 1.43 17.00
CA SER A 57 -20.30 2.46 17.34
C SER A 57 -19.69 3.61 18.16
N GLY A 58 -18.39 3.52 18.49
CA GLY A 58 -17.68 4.43 19.38
C GLY A 58 -16.84 5.52 18.72
N GLY A 59 -15.92 6.06 19.53
CA GLY A 59 -15.09 7.21 19.22
C GLY A 59 -13.93 6.93 18.26
N GLN A 60 -13.18 7.96 17.90
CA GLN A 60 -12.05 7.84 16.95
C GLN A 60 -10.90 6.99 17.49
N ALA A 61 -10.65 7.04 18.80
CA ALA A 61 -9.57 6.31 19.44
C ALA A 61 -9.72 4.79 19.27
N GLU A 62 -10.94 4.26 19.45
CA GLU A 62 -11.24 2.84 19.25
C GLU A 62 -10.95 2.39 17.82
N VAL A 63 -11.39 3.18 16.83
CA VAL A 63 -11.13 2.91 15.41
C VAL A 63 -9.62 2.90 15.12
N PHE A 64 -8.87 3.84 15.71
CA PHE A 64 -7.43 3.90 15.55
C PHE A 64 -6.71 2.70 16.19
N GLU A 65 -7.09 2.30 17.40
CA GLU A 65 -6.46 1.17 18.07
C GLU A 65 -6.70 -0.16 17.33
N ALA A 66 -7.89 -0.35 16.76
CA ALA A 66 -8.22 -1.57 16.01
C ALA A 66 -7.64 -1.60 14.59
N ILE A 67 -7.53 -0.46 13.90
CA ILE A 67 -7.07 -0.39 12.49
C ILE A 67 -5.69 0.27 12.37
N GLY A 68 -5.58 1.50 12.88
CA GLY A 68 -4.40 2.34 12.72
C GLY A 68 -3.15 1.76 13.39
N ARG A 69 -3.28 1.21 14.60
CA ARG A 69 -2.14 0.63 15.33
C ARG A 69 -1.59 -0.64 14.65
N PRO A 70 -2.40 -1.63 14.22
CA PRO A 70 -1.89 -2.75 13.41
C PRO A 70 -1.25 -2.29 12.10
N MET A 71 -1.89 -1.35 11.40
CA MET A 71 -1.34 -0.78 10.16
C MET A 71 0.04 -0.14 10.37
N LEU A 72 0.23 0.58 11.48
CA LEU A 72 1.51 1.19 11.83
C LEU A 72 2.60 0.14 12.04
N ARG A 73 2.30 -0.94 12.78
CA ARG A 73 3.25 -2.04 13.00
C ARG A 73 3.69 -2.69 11.70
N GLU A 74 2.77 -2.86 10.75
CA GLU A 74 3.09 -3.46 9.45
C GLU A 74 3.91 -2.53 8.56
N ALA A 75 3.65 -1.21 8.62
CA ALA A 75 4.47 -0.21 7.94
C ALA A 75 5.93 -0.25 8.41
N TYR A 76 6.18 -0.29 9.73
CA TYR A 76 7.54 -0.40 10.26
C TYR A 76 8.26 -1.71 9.93
N LYS A 77 7.52 -2.78 9.62
CA LYS A 77 8.11 -4.03 9.09
C LYS A 77 8.47 -3.93 7.60
N GLY A 78 8.20 -2.81 6.94
CA GLY A 78 8.47 -2.58 5.52
C GLY A 78 7.40 -3.11 4.57
N PHE A 79 6.18 -3.39 5.06
CA PHE A 79 5.05 -3.72 4.18
C PHE A 79 4.37 -2.44 3.71
N ASN A 80 3.99 -2.39 2.44
CA ASN A 80 3.00 -1.41 1.98
C ASN A 80 1.68 -1.66 2.72
N VAL A 81 1.03 -0.57 3.12
CA VAL A 81 -0.25 -0.63 3.81
C VAL A 81 -1.24 0.33 3.19
N CYS A 82 -2.50 -0.07 3.15
CA CYS A 82 -3.57 0.75 2.61
C CYS A 82 -4.80 0.73 3.51
N LEU A 83 -5.32 1.89 3.86
CA LEU A 83 -6.63 2.05 4.48
C LEU A 83 -7.51 2.88 3.56
N PHE A 84 -8.65 2.35 3.14
CA PHE A 84 -9.64 3.10 2.38
C PHE A 84 -10.99 3.17 3.09
N ALA A 85 -11.56 4.37 3.15
CA ALA A 85 -12.88 4.62 3.70
C ALA A 85 -13.92 4.59 2.58
N TYR A 86 -14.99 3.81 2.74
CA TYR A 86 -16.05 3.62 1.76
C TYR A 86 -17.45 3.77 2.38
N GLY A 87 -18.42 4.23 1.59
CA GLY A 87 -19.80 4.41 2.01
C GLY A 87 -20.45 5.65 1.36
N GLN A 88 -21.73 5.85 1.62
CA GLN A 88 -22.48 6.99 1.06
C GLN A 88 -21.99 8.36 1.57
N THR A 89 -22.38 9.43 0.89
CA THR A 89 -22.16 10.80 1.39
C THR A 89 -22.82 11.01 2.75
N GLY A 90 -22.08 11.67 3.64
CA GLY A 90 -22.52 11.90 5.01
C GLY A 90 -22.49 10.68 5.93
N SER A 91 -21.99 9.52 5.48
CA SER A 91 -21.80 8.33 6.32
C SER A 91 -20.68 8.46 7.35
N GLY A 92 -19.71 9.36 7.11
CA GLY A 92 -18.58 9.61 8.01
C GLY A 92 -17.22 9.11 7.52
N LYS A 93 -17.01 8.93 6.21
CA LYS A 93 -15.70 8.57 5.60
C LYS A 93 -14.58 9.54 6.01
N THR A 94 -14.68 10.80 5.57
CA THR A 94 -13.72 11.88 5.89
C THR A 94 -13.60 12.12 7.39
N TYR A 95 -14.71 12.03 8.13
CA TYR A 95 -14.69 12.15 9.59
C TYR A 95 -13.87 11.01 10.21
N SER A 96 -14.00 9.77 9.73
CA SER A 96 -13.23 8.66 10.29
C SER A 96 -11.74 8.73 9.95
N LEU A 97 -11.42 9.16 8.73
CA LEU A 97 -10.04 9.21 8.28
C LEU A 97 -9.29 10.43 8.81
N LEU A 98 -9.84 11.65 8.65
CA LEU A 98 -9.22 12.90 9.09
C LEU A 98 -9.76 13.39 10.42
N GLY A 99 -11.08 13.35 10.59
CA GLY A 99 -11.76 13.87 11.78
C GLY A 99 -11.53 15.36 11.99
N ASP A 100 -11.67 15.81 13.23
CA ASP A 100 -11.28 17.16 13.64
C ASP A 100 -9.79 17.17 13.99
N MET A 101 -8.95 17.55 13.04
CA MET A 101 -7.49 17.56 13.22
C MET A 101 -7.01 18.58 14.28
N GLY A 102 -7.85 19.53 14.69
CA GLY A 102 -7.53 20.48 15.76
C GLY A 102 -7.85 19.96 17.18
N CYS A 103 -8.57 18.84 17.28
CA CYS A 103 -9.01 18.28 18.56
C CYS A 103 -8.50 16.84 18.71
N GLU A 104 -7.65 16.59 19.70
CA GLU A 104 -7.03 15.29 19.91
C GLU A 104 -8.03 14.15 20.10
N GLU A 105 -9.15 14.41 20.76
CA GLU A 105 -10.22 13.42 20.98
C GLU A 105 -10.96 13.06 19.67
N ARG A 106 -11.17 14.06 18.80
CA ARG A 106 -11.95 13.92 17.56
C ARG A 106 -11.11 13.76 16.29
N ALA A 107 -9.79 13.78 16.43
CA ALA A 107 -8.83 13.45 15.39
C ALA A 107 -9.10 12.03 14.85
N GLY A 108 -9.17 11.89 13.52
CA GLY A 108 -9.40 10.62 12.84
C GLY A 108 -8.16 9.72 12.84
N VAL A 109 -8.22 8.65 12.04
CA VAL A 109 -7.13 7.66 11.93
C VAL A 109 -5.84 8.30 11.41
N ALA A 110 -5.90 9.16 10.38
CA ALA A 110 -4.73 9.76 9.75
C ALA A 110 -3.89 10.63 10.72
N PRO A 111 -4.42 11.67 11.39
CA PRO A 111 -3.63 12.47 12.32
C PRO A 111 -3.10 11.65 13.52
N ARG A 112 -3.86 10.66 14.01
CA ARG A 112 -3.39 9.75 15.07
C ARG A 112 -2.24 8.86 14.59
N PHE A 113 -2.36 8.32 13.38
CA PHE A 113 -1.32 7.53 12.75
C PHE A 113 -0.03 8.33 12.59
N VAL A 114 -0.13 9.58 12.13
CA VAL A 114 1.02 10.48 11.97
C VAL A 114 1.73 10.72 13.30
N ARG A 115 1.00 11.01 14.39
CA ARG A 115 1.63 11.20 15.71
C ARG A 115 2.38 9.95 16.14
N CYS A 116 1.71 8.80 16.13
CA CYS A 116 2.35 7.54 16.54
C CYS A 116 3.50 7.12 15.61
N LEU A 117 3.46 7.46 14.32
CA LEU A 117 4.56 7.27 13.39
C LEU A 117 5.78 8.10 13.83
N PHE A 118 5.64 9.39 14.12
CA PHE A 118 6.79 10.17 14.57
C PHE A 118 7.27 9.76 15.97
N ASP A 119 6.38 9.40 16.89
CA ASP A 119 6.74 8.89 18.22
C ASP A 119 7.57 7.59 18.13
N GLU A 120 7.14 6.65 17.29
CA GLU A 120 7.86 5.39 17.08
C GLU A 120 9.18 5.62 16.31
N ALA A 121 9.19 6.53 15.35
CA ALA A 121 10.43 6.90 14.65
C ALA A 121 11.48 7.48 15.62
N GLN A 122 11.07 8.38 16.51
CA GLN A 122 11.94 8.96 17.52
C GLN A 122 12.51 7.87 18.44
N ARG A 123 11.64 6.98 18.94
CA ARG A 123 12.04 5.85 19.79
C ARG A 123 13.10 4.96 19.11
N MET A 124 12.89 4.61 17.84
CA MET A 124 13.83 3.75 17.10
C MET A 124 15.17 4.43 16.84
N VAL A 125 15.19 5.73 16.54
CA VAL A 125 16.43 6.50 16.33
C VAL A 125 17.20 6.67 17.65
N ASP A 126 16.50 6.84 18.78
CA ASP A 126 17.12 6.91 20.11
C ASP A 126 17.73 5.55 20.53
N GLU A 127 17.16 4.43 20.08
CA GLU A 127 17.66 3.08 20.32
C GLU A 127 18.83 2.69 19.39
N ASP A 128 18.85 3.20 18.15
CA ASP A 128 19.86 2.88 17.13
C ASP A 128 20.38 4.14 16.42
N VAL A 129 21.55 4.61 16.84
CA VAL A 129 22.21 5.82 16.30
C VAL A 129 22.55 5.68 14.81
N ASP A 130 22.68 4.44 14.31
CA ASP A 130 22.98 4.15 12.91
C ASP A 130 21.73 4.07 12.02
N LEU A 131 20.53 4.28 12.58
CA LEU A 131 19.26 4.29 11.86
C LEU A 131 18.87 5.72 11.46
N THR A 132 18.67 5.93 10.16
CA THR A 132 18.08 7.15 9.62
C THR A 132 16.67 6.87 9.12
N ILE A 133 15.68 7.57 9.66
CA ILE A 133 14.29 7.49 9.21
C ILE A 133 13.94 8.72 8.37
N LYS A 134 13.44 8.50 7.15
CA LYS A 134 12.94 9.56 6.27
C LYS A 134 11.45 9.36 6.04
N VAL A 135 10.70 10.44 6.17
CA VAL A 135 9.24 10.46 5.98
C VAL A 135 8.88 11.52 4.96
N SER A 136 8.06 11.16 3.98
CA SER A 136 7.51 12.13 3.02
C SER A 136 6.02 11.93 2.80
N LEU A 137 5.34 13.01 2.38
CA LEU A 137 3.91 13.04 2.09
C LEU A 137 3.66 13.48 0.66
N SER A 138 2.78 12.76 -0.04
CA SER A 138 2.09 13.22 -1.23
C SER A 138 0.58 13.11 -1.02
N MET A 139 -0.18 14.06 -1.56
CA MET A 139 -1.63 14.05 -1.43
C MET A 139 -2.25 14.43 -2.77
N ILE A 140 -3.02 13.49 -3.33
CA ILE A 140 -3.62 13.61 -4.66
C ILE A 140 -5.13 13.51 -4.57
N GLU A 141 -5.80 14.18 -5.50
CA GLU A 141 -7.23 14.11 -5.74
C GLU A 141 -7.50 13.45 -7.08
N VAL A 142 -8.43 12.51 -7.13
CA VAL A 142 -9.02 11.99 -8.36
C VAL A 142 -10.44 12.53 -8.47
N TYR A 143 -10.65 13.43 -9.43
CA TYR A 143 -11.95 14.06 -9.69
C TYR A 143 -12.24 14.03 -11.19
N MET A 144 -13.39 13.46 -11.59
CA MET A 144 -13.79 13.30 -13.00
C MET A 144 -12.71 12.67 -13.90
N GLU A 145 -11.99 11.64 -13.40
CA GLU A 145 -10.85 10.99 -14.09
C GLU A 145 -9.68 11.95 -14.40
N LYS A 146 -9.59 13.09 -13.72
CA LYS A 146 -8.40 13.95 -13.67
C LYS A 146 -7.70 13.74 -12.33
N VAL A 147 -6.37 13.58 -12.35
CA VAL A 147 -5.54 13.46 -11.15
C VAL A 147 -4.94 14.82 -10.88
N ARG A 148 -5.03 15.30 -9.65
CA ARG A 148 -4.54 16.62 -9.24
C ARG A 148 -3.74 16.51 -7.98
N ASP A 149 -2.73 17.35 -7.86
CA ASP A 149 -1.96 17.50 -6.63
C ASP A 149 -2.67 18.48 -5.68
N LEU A 150 -2.92 18.05 -4.44
CA LEU A 150 -3.58 18.85 -3.42
C LEU A 150 -2.61 19.73 -2.62
N LEU A 151 -1.30 19.52 -2.73
CA LEU A 151 -0.26 20.27 -2.00
C LEU A 151 0.50 21.27 -2.90
N ALA A 152 0.42 21.09 -4.22
CA ALA A 152 0.97 22.02 -5.20
C ALA A 152 0.41 23.45 -5.04
N PRO A 153 1.26 24.49 -5.16
CA PRO A 153 0.80 25.87 -5.07
C PRO A 153 -0.15 26.19 -6.22
N ARG A 154 -1.35 26.68 -5.89
CA ARG A 154 -2.35 27.09 -6.89
C ARG A 154 -2.21 28.58 -7.18
N GLN A 155 -2.03 28.93 -8.45
CA GLN A 155 -2.19 30.32 -8.88
C GLN A 155 -3.69 30.63 -9.03
N ARG A 156 -4.11 31.80 -8.54
CA ARG A 156 -5.51 32.21 -8.55
C ARG A 156 -5.97 32.39 -10.01
N GLY A 157 -6.91 31.56 -10.46
CA GLY A 157 -7.48 31.62 -11.82
C GLY A 157 -6.96 30.54 -12.79
N GLN A 158 -5.93 29.78 -12.42
CA GLN A 158 -5.44 28.67 -13.23
C GLN A 158 -6.19 27.37 -12.88
N GLU A 159 -6.66 26.63 -13.89
CA GLU A 159 -7.14 25.26 -13.65
C GLU A 159 -5.97 24.37 -13.20
N PRO A 160 -6.18 23.49 -12.21
CA PRO A 160 -5.15 22.54 -11.80
C PRO A 160 -4.76 21.65 -12.98
N GLU A 161 -3.45 21.51 -13.21
CA GLU A 161 -2.92 20.58 -14.19
C GLU A 161 -3.36 19.15 -13.84
N SER A 162 -3.83 18.41 -14.86
CA SER A 162 -4.13 17.00 -14.69
C SER A 162 -2.86 16.20 -14.84
N LEU A 163 -2.44 15.54 -13.77
CA LEU A 163 -1.25 14.69 -13.77
C LEU A 163 -1.51 13.34 -14.44
N GLU A 164 -0.42 12.73 -14.92
CA GLU A 164 -0.42 11.44 -15.59
C GLU A 164 0.04 10.31 -14.65
N ILE A 165 -0.54 9.12 -14.84
CA ILE A 165 -0.23 7.92 -14.06
C ILE A 165 0.73 7.05 -14.86
N HIS A 166 1.90 6.78 -14.28
CA HIS A 166 2.96 5.97 -14.85
C HIS A 166 3.16 4.68 -14.04
N GLU A 167 3.79 3.69 -14.66
CA GLU A 167 4.24 2.45 -14.05
C GLU A 167 5.77 2.41 -14.16
N ASP A 168 6.46 2.11 -13.06
CA ASP A 168 7.91 1.90 -13.07
C ASP A 168 8.28 0.49 -13.60
N PRO A 169 9.57 0.18 -13.81
CA PRO A 169 10.00 -1.16 -14.26
C PRO A 169 9.63 -2.29 -13.28
N SER A 170 9.42 -1.95 -12.01
CA SER A 170 8.95 -2.86 -10.95
C SER A 170 7.42 -3.00 -10.93
N ARG A 171 6.71 -2.37 -11.88
CA ARG A 171 5.25 -2.27 -12.02
C ARG A 171 4.55 -1.50 -10.89
N ARG A 172 5.29 -0.68 -10.15
CA ARG A 172 4.74 0.22 -9.15
C ARG A 172 4.09 1.41 -9.86
N VAL A 173 2.84 1.70 -9.50
CA VAL A 173 2.08 2.81 -10.06
C VAL A 173 2.40 4.10 -9.31
N TYR A 174 2.75 5.16 -10.03
CA TYR A 174 3.00 6.48 -9.45
C TYR A 174 2.45 7.61 -10.32
N VAL A 175 2.26 8.78 -9.72
CA VAL A 175 1.79 9.99 -10.42
C VAL A 175 2.98 10.85 -10.78
N ARG A 176 3.25 11.01 -12.08
CA ARG A 176 4.35 11.83 -12.55
C ARG A 176 4.02 13.31 -12.32
N GLY A 177 4.94 14.04 -11.69
CA GLY A 177 4.78 15.46 -11.37
C GLY A 177 4.00 15.73 -10.08
N ALA A 178 3.56 14.70 -9.34
CA ALA A 178 3.03 14.90 -8.01
C ALA A 178 4.15 15.35 -7.05
N SER A 179 3.87 16.39 -6.28
CA SER A 179 4.78 16.88 -5.25
C SER A 179 4.93 15.86 -4.14
N VAL A 180 6.18 15.72 -3.68
CA VAL A 180 6.58 14.88 -2.56
C VAL A 180 7.25 15.80 -1.54
N HIS A 181 6.59 15.99 -0.40
CA HIS A 181 7.06 16.86 0.65
C HIS A 181 7.74 16.03 1.73
N GLN A 182 9.05 16.22 1.92
CA GLN A 182 9.77 15.67 3.06
C GLN A 182 9.29 16.36 4.35
N VAL A 183 9.08 15.56 5.40
CA VAL A 183 8.50 16.03 6.67
C VAL A 183 9.34 15.53 7.83
N LEU A 184 9.67 16.45 8.73
CA LEU A 184 10.56 16.20 9.87
C LEU A 184 9.81 16.16 11.22
N SER A 185 8.52 16.48 11.24
CA SER A 185 7.71 16.45 12.46
C SER A 185 6.24 16.10 12.18
N ALA A 186 5.57 15.60 13.21
CA ALA A 186 4.14 15.27 13.15
C ALA A 186 3.29 16.51 12.87
N GLU A 187 3.61 17.64 13.50
CA GLU A 187 2.90 18.91 13.35
C GLU A 187 2.94 19.35 11.89
N ARG A 188 4.13 19.32 11.27
CA ARG A 188 4.29 19.72 9.88
C ARG A 188 3.52 18.81 8.93
N MET A 189 3.49 17.50 9.20
CA MET A 189 2.70 16.57 8.41
C MET A 189 1.20 16.81 8.57
N ILE A 190 0.71 17.06 9.79
CA ILE A 190 -0.70 17.40 10.05
C ILE A 190 -1.10 18.71 9.37
N GLU A 191 -0.24 19.74 9.37
CA GLU A 191 -0.47 20.98 8.63
C GLU A 191 -0.64 20.74 7.12
N LEU A 192 0.17 19.87 6.53
CA LEU A 192 0.05 19.52 5.12
C LEU A 192 -1.25 18.76 4.84
N LEU A 193 -1.66 17.84 5.73
CA LEU A 193 -2.95 17.16 5.63
C LEU A 193 -4.12 18.15 5.70
N GLN A 194 -4.07 19.12 6.61
CA GLN A 194 -5.05 20.19 6.73
C GLN A 194 -5.09 21.07 5.46
N LYS A 195 -3.91 21.48 4.96
CA LYS A 195 -3.79 22.27 3.74
C LYS A 195 -4.34 21.53 2.52
N GLY A 196 -4.00 20.25 2.36
CA GLY A 196 -4.49 19.43 1.25
C GLY A 196 -6.00 19.22 1.31
N ASN A 197 -6.55 18.99 2.50
CA ASN A 197 -8.00 18.89 2.70
C ASN A 197 -8.73 20.22 2.47
N ALA A 198 -8.14 21.35 2.88
CA ALA A 198 -8.69 22.69 2.58
C ALA A 198 -8.63 23.00 1.08
N ASN A 199 -7.57 22.59 0.38
CA ASN A 199 -7.45 22.75 -1.08
C ASN A 199 -8.46 21.90 -1.84
N ARG A 200 -8.77 20.71 -1.33
CA ARG A 200 -9.90 19.88 -1.80
C ARG A 200 -11.19 20.67 -1.65
N GLN A 201 -11.51 21.15 -0.44
CA GLN A 201 -12.72 21.95 -0.14
C GLN A 201 -12.85 23.26 -0.93
N THR A 202 -11.74 23.96 -1.18
CA THR A 202 -11.78 25.26 -1.87
C THR A 202 -12.08 25.09 -3.37
N ALA A 203 -11.69 23.96 -3.97
CA ALA A 203 -12.12 23.60 -5.33
C ALA A 203 -13.66 23.45 -5.44
N GLU A 204 -14.33 23.14 -4.32
CA GLU A 204 -15.76 22.86 -4.21
C GLU A 204 -16.60 24.15 -4.20
N THR A 205 -16.05 25.25 -3.68
CA THR A 205 -16.78 26.54 -3.55
C THR A 205 -17.16 27.22 -4.87
N ARG A 206 -16.66 26.75 -6.03
CA ARG A 206 -17.08 27.26 -7.34
C ARG A 206 -18.31 26.57 -7.92
N MET A 207 -18.66 25.35 -7.50
CA MET A 207 -19.87 24.63 -7.91
C MET A 207 -20.17 23.47 -6.92
N ASN A 208 -21.03 23.72 -5.91
CA ASN A 208 -21.64 22.73 -4.99
C ASN A 208 -20.73 21.89 -4.05
N GLU A 209 -21.35 21.32 -3.02
CA GLU A 209 -20.77 20.45 -1.97
C GLU A 209 -20.12 19.18 -2.58
N THR A 210 -18.83 19.30 -2.96
CA THR A 210 -18.10 18.37 -3.85
C THR A 210 -17.12 17.45 -3.10
N SER A 211 -16.92 17.59 -1.79
CA SER A 211 -16.08 16.66 -0.99
C SER A 211 -16.61 15.21 -1.03
N SER A 212 -17.90 15.06 -1.31
CA SER A 212 -18.59 13.80 -1.60
C SER A 212 -18.26 13.20 -2.97
N ARG A 213 -17.60 13.95 -3.86
CA ARG A 213 -17.53 13.69 -5.30
C ARG A 213 -16.11 13.53 -5.86
N SER A 214 -15.09 13.76 -5.04
CA SER A 214 -13.70 13.43 -5.38
C SER A 214 -13.13 12.40 -4.43
N HIS A 215 -12.18 11.59 -4.93
CA HIS A 215 -11.42 10.67 -4.10
C HIS A 215 -10.12 11.36 -3.69
N ALA A 216 -9.77 11.31 -2.40
CA ALA A 216 -8.48 11.79 -1.92
C ALA A 216 -7.59 10.61 -1.52
N ILE A 217 -6.35 10.62 -1.99
CA ILE A 217 -5.35 9.60 -1.67
C ILE A 217 -4.17 10.34 -1.03
N MET A 218 -3.89 10.01 0.23
CA MET A 218 -2.73 10.49 0.98
C MET A 218 -1.71 9.36 1.03
N GLN A 219 -0.52 9.60 0.49
CA GLN A 219 0.57 8.63 0.47
C GLN A 219 1.69 9.12 1.37
N ILE A 220 1.95 8.38 2.44
CA ILE A 220 3.09 8.61 3.32
C ILE A 220 4.14 7.57 2.95
N SER A 221 5.32 8.01 2.53
CA SER A 221 6.45 7.13 2.28
C SER A 221 7.37 7.15 3.48
N LEU A 222 7.68 5.97 4.02
CA LEU A 222 8.60 5.75 5.13
C LEU A 222 9.81 4.97 4.62
N SER A 223 11.01 5.49 4.86
CA SER A 223 12.28 4.82 4.59
C SER A 223 13.06 4.70 5.90
N GLN A 224 13.51 3.49 6.21
CA GLN A 224 14.39 3.16 7.32
C GLN A 224 15.73 2.72 6.72
N GLU A 225 16.72 3.59 6.82
CA GLU A 225 18.07 3.38 6.27
C GLU A 225 19.03 3.07 7.42
N PHE A 226 19.68 1.91 7.37
CA PHE A 226 20.66 1.51 8.37
C PHE A 226 22.07 1.72 7.81
N ALA A 227 22.97 2.31 8.61
CA ALA A 227 24.38 2.43 8.22
C ALA A 227 25.09 1.06 8.17
N CYS A 228 24.60 0.08 8.95
CA CYS A 228 25.15 -1.26 9.00
C CYS A 228 24.68 -2.12 7.82
N VAL A 229 25.63 -2.59 7.00
CA VAL A 229 25.38 -3.50 5.84
C VAL A 229 24.69 -4.82 6.22
N LYS A 230 24.72 -5.23 7.50
CA LYS A 230 24.03 -6.44 7.96
C LYS A 230 22.53 -6.22 8.18
N LYS A 231 22.11 -5.00 8.46
CA LYS A 231 20.70 -4.63 8.59
C LYS A 231 20.19 -4.22 7.21
N LYS A 232 18.95 -4.61 6.91
CA LYS A 232 18.32 -4.33 5.62
C LYS A 232 17.56 -3.03 5.69
N ASP A 233 17.74 -2.19 4.68
CA ASP A 233 16.94 -0.97 4.55
C ASP A 233 15.50 -1.35 4.24
N LEU A 234 14.55 -0.72 4.92
CA LEU A 234 13.12 -0.99 4.76
C LEU A 234 12.44 0.24 4.17
N GLU A 235 11.66 0.03 3.12
CA GLU A 235 10.82 1.06 2.53
C GLU A 235 9.35 0.62 2.57
N CYS A 236 8.44 1.55 2.84
CA CYS A 236 7.02 1.27 2.65
C CYS A 236 6.22 2.51 2.27
N VAL A 237 5.09 2.28 1.63
CA VAL A 237 4.06 3.29 1.37
C VAL A 237 2.83 2.98 2.21
N VAL A 238 2.43 3.97 3.00
CA VAL A 238 1.14 4.01 3.69
C VAL A 238 0.19 4.83 2.83
N SER A 239 -0.89 4.20 2.34
CA SER A 239 -1.94 4.87 1.57
C SER A 239 -3.19 5.03 2.41
N LEU A 240 -3.61 6.26 2.69
CA LEU A 240 -4.85 6.61 3.36
C LEU A 240 -5.81 7.22 2.34
N VAL A 241 -6.92 6.54 2.07
CA VAL A 241 -7.81 6.85 0.95
C VAL A 241 -9.20 7.22 1.45
N ASP A 242 -9.66 8.42 1.11
CA ASP A 242 -11.03 8.88 1.32
C ASP A 242 -11.78 8.85 -0.01
N LEU A 243 -12.59 7.81 -0.21
CA LEU A 243 -13.34 7.66 -1.45
C LEU A 243 -14.53 8.62 -1.50
N ALA A 244 -15.00 8.91 -2.71
CA ALA A 244 -16.26 9.61 -2.96
C ALA A 244 -17.46 8.80 -2.42
N GLY A 245 -18.61 9.46 -2.31
CA GLY A 245 -19.88 8.85 -1.95
C GLY A 245 -20.28 7.75 -2.92
N SER A 246 -20.75 6.62 -2.38
CA SER A 246 -21.22 5.46 -3.14
C SER A 246 -22.68 5.53 -3.57
N GLU A 247 -23.40 6.59 -3.18
CA GLU A 247 -24.83 6.68 -3.41
C GLU A 247 -25.20 6.77 -4.89
N ARG A 248 -26.32 6.12 -5.23
CA ARG A 248 -26.88 6.22 -6.56
C ARG A 248 -27.59 7.54 -6.69
N GLN A 249 -27.24 8.34 -7.69
CA GLN A 249 -28.12 9.43 -8.07
C GLN A 249 -29.41 8.83 -8.63
N THR A 250 -30.51 8.99 -7.88
CA THR A 250 -31.85 8.84 -8.43
C THR A 250 -32.02 9.85 -9.55
N LYS A 251 -32.75 9.47 -10.61
CA LYS A 251 -33.07 10.35 -11.75
C LYS A 251 -33.86 11.58 -11.28
N THR A 252 -33.19 12.58 -10.73
CA THR A 252 -33.79 13.83 -10.26
C THR A 252 -32.98 14.98 -10.85
N GLU A 253 -33.51 15.55 -11.93
CA GLU A 253 -33.41 16.95 -12.37
C GLU A 253 -32.04 17.66 -12.47
N SER A 254 -30.92 16.96 -12.32
CA SER A 254 -29.60 17.56 -12.55
C SER A 254 -29.27 17.53 -14.05
N SER A 255 -29.62 18.60 -14.77
CA SER A 255 -29.29 18.77 -16.19
C SER A 255 -27.80 19.05 -16.40
N GLY A 256 -27.17 18.43 -17.41
CA GLY A 256 -25.84 18.79 -17.91
C GLY A 256 -24.63 18.27 -17.11
N HIS A 257 -23.71 19.16 -16.74
CA HIS A 257 -22.37 18.83 -16.23
C HIS A 257 -22.37 18.00 -14.92
N GLN A 258 -23.35 18.22 -14.04
CA GLN A 258 -23.47 17.47 -12.77
C GLN A 258 -23.84 15.99 -12.98
N PHE A 259 -24.56 15.68 -14.06
CA PHE A 259 -24.91 14.31 -14.42
C PHE A 259 -23.69 13.54 -14.95
N GLU A 260 -22.88 14.17 -15.81
CA GLU A 260 -21.63 13.58 -16.30
C GLU A 260 -20.60 13.36 -15.18
N GLU A 261 -20.52 14.29 -14.24
CA GLU A 261 -19.70 14.17 -13.03
C GLU A 261 -20.12 12.95 -12.19
N ALA A 262 -21.40 12.84 -11.85
CA ALA A 262 -21.93 11.71 -11.10
C ALA A 262 -21.75 10.37 -11.81
N LYS A 263 -21.90 10.35 -13.14
CA LYS A 263 -21.63 9.18 -13.97
C LYS A 263 -20.17 8.74 -13.85
N LYS A 264 -19.21 9.67 -13.86
CA LYS A 264 -17.77 9.36 -13.72
C LYS A 264 -17.40 8.89 -12.31
N ILE A 265 -17.98 9.48 -11.27
CA ILE A 265 -17.76 9.06 -9.88
C ILE A 265 -18.25 7.63 -9.70
N ASN A 266 -19.50 7.38 -10.10
CA ASN A 266 -20.08 6.03 -10.04
C ASN A 266 -19.33 5.05 -10.94
N HIS A 267 -18.78 5.50 -12.07
CA HIS A 267 -17.93 4.66 -12.92
C HIS A 267 -16.67 4.21 -12.15
N SER A 268 -15.93 5.12 -11.52
CA SER A 268 -14.72 4.77 -10.76
C SER A 268 -15.01 3.78 -9.61
N LEU A 269 -16.11 3.98 -8.87
CA LEU A 269 -16.53 3.09 -7.77
C LEU A 269 -17.09 1.75 -8.28
N LEU A 270 -17.79 1.75 -9.42
CA LEU A 270 -18.26 0.53 -10.08
C LEU A 270 -17.09 -0.30 -10.59
N MET A 271 -16.09 0.33 -11.22
CA MET A 271 -14.88 -0.37 -11.68
C MET A 271 -14.10 -0.92 -10.50
N LEU A 272 -14.02 -0.18 -9.39
CA LEU A 272 -13.45 -0.68 -8.14
C LEU A 272 -14.21 -1.93 -7.68
N GLY A 273 -15.55 -1.88 -7.59
CA GLY A 273 -16.38 -3.03 -7.22
C GLY A 273 -16.24 -4.24 -8.16
N ARG A 274 -16.12 -4.00 -9.48
CA ARG A 274 -15.83 -5.07 -10.46
C ARG A 274 -14.46 -5.69 -10.22
N ALA A 275 -13.44 -4.87 -10.04
CA ALA A 275 -12.10 -5.36 -9.71
C ALA A 275 -12.13 -6.20 -8.43
N LEU A 276 -12.80 -5.74 -7.37
CA LEU A 276 -12.97 -6.50 -6.12
C LEU A 276 -13.62 -7.88 -6.36
N ASN A 277 -14.71 -7.94 -7.13
CA ASN A 277 -15.39 -9.21 -7.45
C ASN A 277 -14.52 -10.13 -8.34
N SER A 278 -13.76 -9.57 -9.29
CA SER A 278 -12.82 -10.36 -10.10
C SER A 278 -11.69 -10.95 -9.25
N PHE A 279 -11.24 -10.21 -8.21
CA PHE A 279 -10.24 -10.70 -7.26
C PHE A 279 -10.79 -11.76 -6.30
N SER A 280 -12.08 -11.70 -5.92
CA SER A 280 -12.72 -12.76 -5.11
C SER A 280 -12.90 -14.05 -5.90
N ASP A 281 -13.24 -13.98 -7.19
CA ASP A 281 -13.59 -15.13 -8.03
C ASP A 281 -12.38 -15.87 -8.62
N ARG A 282 -11.14 -15.52 -8.21
CA ARG A 282 -9.87 -16.15 -8.64
C ARG A 282 -9.65 -16.18 -10.17
N LYS A 283 -10.30 -15.32 -10.95
CA LYS A 283 -10.06 -15.19 -12.41
C LYS A 283 -8.97 -14.15 -12.68
N GLY A 284 -7.73 -14.61 -12.75
CA GLY A 284 -6.53 -13.76 -12.77
C GLY A 284 -6.32 -12.87 -14.01
N SER A 285 -6.99 -13.10 -15.14
CA SER A 285 -6.80 -12.28 -16.35
C SER A 285 -7.71 -11.05 -16.40
N ASP A 286 -8.98 -11.20 -16.02
CA ASP A 286 -9.99 -10.13 -16.12
C ASP A 286 -9.76 -9.03 -15.07
N ALA A 287 -9.17 -9.39 -13.92
CA ALA A 287 -8.89 -8.46 -12.84
C ALA A 287 -7.92 -7.33 -13.25
N PHE A 288 -6.89 -7.62 -14.04
CA PHE A 288 -5.95 -6.60 -14.54
C PHE A 288 -6.59 -5.65 -15.55
N ILE A 289 -7.59 -6.13 -16.31
CA ILE A 289 -8.31 -5.30 -17.28
C ILE A 289 -9.19 -4.30 -16.53
N SER A 290 -9.95 -4.74 -15.54
CA SER A 290 -10.81 -3.84 -14.73
C SER A 290 -10.05 -2.80 -13.92
N LEU A 291 -8.83 -3.11 -13.48
CA LEU A 291 -7.98 -2.12 -12.79
C LEU A 291 -7.45 -1.02 -13.71
N ARG A 292 -7.50 -1.17 -15.04
CA ARG A 292 -7.07 -0.14 -16.00
C ARG A 292 -8.17 0.82 -16.43
N GLU A 293 -9.43 0.48 -16.16
CA GLU A 293 -10.60 1.21 -16.64
C GLU A 293 -10.84 2.56 -15.91
N SER A 294 -10.28 2.74 -14.70
CA SER A 294 -10.34 4.02 -13.97
C SER A 294 -8.97 4.39 -13.40
N LYS A 295 -8.66 5.69 -13.38
CA LYS A 295 -7.44 6.20 -12.74
C LYS A 295 -7.37 5.86 -11.25
N LEU A 296 -8.50 5.81 -10.56
CA LEU A 296 -8.58 5.39 -9.16
C LEU A 296 -8.12 3.93 -9.00
N THR A 297 -8.68 3.01 -9.80
CA THR A 297 -8.34 1.60 -9.71
C THR A 297 -6.89 1.33 -10.11
N ARG A 298 -6.34 2.10 -11.06
CA ARG A 298 -4.90 2.06 -11.38
C ARG A 298 -4.04 2.45 -10.19
N LEU A 299 -4.36 3.56 -9.52
CA LEU A 299 -3.62 4.05 -8.34
C LEU A 299 -3.71 3.09 -7.15
N LEU A 300 -4.82 2.34 -7.03
CA LEU A 300 -5.03 1.37 -5.96
C LEU A 300 -4.72 -0.08 -6.38
N SER A 301 -4.12 -0.29 -7.55
CA SER A 301 -3.87 -1.63 -8.08
C SER A 301 -3.01 -2.50 -7.16
N GLU A 302 -2.02 -1.90 -6.47
CA GLU A 302 -1.22 -2.63 -5.46
C GLU A 302 -2.01 -2.94 -4.19
N SER A 303 -3.05 -2.16 -3.88
CA SER A 303 -3.89 -2.32 -2.69
C SER A 303 -4.89 -3.48 -2.82
N PHE A 304 -5.20 -3.92 -4.04
CA PHE A 304 -6.18 -4.98 -4.32
C PHE A 304 -5.55 -6.08 -5.19
N GLY A 305 -5.27 -7.23 -4.59
CA GLY A 305 -4.62 -8.37 -5.26
C GLY A 305 -3.10 -8.21 -5.47
N GLY A 306 -2.52 -7.09 -5.01
CA GLY A 306 -1.10 -6.75 -5.18
C GLY A 306 -0.26 -6.86 -3.90
N ASN A 307 0.83 -6.08 -3.87
CA ASN A 307 1.77 -6.00 -2.76
C ASN A 307 1.34 -4.92 -1.75
N SER A 308 0.34 -5.23 -0.92
CA SER A 308 -0.10 -4.35 0.17
C SER A 308 -0.91 -5.13 1.21
N LYS A 309 -0.80 -4.76 2.48
CA LYS A 309 -1.76 -5.13 3.52
C LYS A 309 -2.86 -4.09 3.55
N THR A 310 -4.10 -4.51 3.38
CA THR A 310 -5.20 -3.58 3.10
C THR A 310 -6.32 -3.71 4.11
N TRP A 311 -6.78 -2.55 4.58
CA TRP A 311 -7.92 -2.35 5.45
C TRP A 311 -9.01 -1.56 4.73
N MET A 312 -10.24 -2.00 4.88
CA MET A 312 -11.43 -1.27 4.48
C MET A 312 -12.15 -0.76 5.72
N LEU A 313 -12.46 0.53 5.75
CA LEU A 313 -13.38 1.11 6.71
C LEU A 313 -14.70 1.47 6.03
N ALA A 314 -15.67 0.56 6.10
CA ALA A 314 -17.02 0.80 5.64
C ALA A 314 -17.74 1.73 6.62
N THR A 315 -18.42 2.75 6.13
CA THR A 315 -19.14 3.74 6.96
C THR A 315 -20.60 3.78 6.54
N VAL A 316 -21.52 3.65 7.49
CA VAL A 316 -22.96 3.57 7.21
C VAL A 316 -23.80 4.47 8.11
N SER A 317 -24.98 4.82 7.63
CA SER A 317 -25.99 5.55 8.40
C SER A 317 -26.95 4.58 9.09
N PRO A 318 -27.29 4.77 10.38
CA PRO A 318 -28.17 3.83 11.08
C PRO A 318 -29.65 3.95 10.69
N THR A 319 -30.03 4.97 9.92
CA THR A 319 -31.42 5.43 9.72
C THR A 319 -32.13 4.75 8.54
N ALA A 320 -33.43 4.50 8.67
CA ALA A 320 -34.29 3.94 7.61
C ALA A 320 -34.20 4.70 6.28
N PHE A 321 -34.11 6.05 6.33
CA PHE A 321 -33.96 6.90 5.14
C PHE A 321 -32.77 6.51 4.25
N ASN A 322 -31.71 5.97 4.85
CA ASN A 322 -30.46 5.62 4.19
C ASN A 322 -30.27 4.10 4.08
N LEU A 323 -31.34 3.31 4.30
CA LEU A 323 -31.26 1.85 4.39
C LEU A 323 -30.72 1.24 3.09
N THR A 324 -31.24 1.64 1.93
CA THR A 324 -30.82 1.11 0.62
C THR A 324 -29.32 1.29 0.36
N GLU A 325 -28.79 2.47 0.69
CA GLU A 325 -27.38 2.79 0.51
C GLU A 325 -26.49 2.11 1.56
N SER A 326 -27.01 1.95 2.78
CA SER A 326 -26.33 1.20 3.84
C SER A 326 -26.23 -0.28 3.50
N ILE A 327 -27.31 -0.90 3.00
CA ILE A 327 -27.28 -2.29 2.48
C ILE A 327 -26.26 -2.42 1.35
N SER A 328 -26.27 -1.50 0.38
CA SER A 328 -25.31 -1.51 -0.73
C SER A 328 -23.86 -1.44 -0.23
N THR A 329 -23.60 -0.64 0.80
CA THR A 329 -22.27 -0.53 1.44
C THR A 329 -21.88 -1.82 2.17
N LEU A 330 -22.82 -2.45 2.88
CA LEU A 330 -22.60 -3.71 3.61
C LEU A 330 -22.33 -4.87 2.65
N ASP A 331 -23.09 -4.98 1.56
CA ASP A 331 -22.87 -6.00 0.53
C ASP A 331 -21.49 -5.83 -0.13
N TYR A 332 -21.11 -4.58 -0.44
CA TYR A 332 -19.79 -4.26 -0.99
C TYR A 332 -18.66 -4.64 -0.02
N ALA A 333 -18.80 -4.28 1.25
CA ALA A 333 -17.84 -4.61 2.30
C ALA A 333 -17.70 -6.12 2.49
N THR A 334 -18.81 -6.86 2.36
CA THR A 334 -18.81 -8.33 2.45
C THR A 334 -18.01 -8.96 1.32
N ASN A 335 -18.17 -8.47 0.09
CA ASN A 335 -17.39 -8.96 -1.05
C ASN A 335 -15.89 -8.64 -0.90
N ALA A 336 -15.55 -7.47 -0.35
CA ALA A 336 -14.16 -7.07 -0.14
C ALA A 336 -13.39 -8.03 0.79
N MET A 337 -14.07 -8.66 1.76
CA MET A 337 -13.47 -9.65 2.67
C MET A 337 -12.92 -10.89 1.97
N ALA A 338 -13.40 -11.22 0.76
CA ALA A 338 -12.95 -12.39 -0.01
C ALA A 338 -11.61 -12.14 -0.73
N ILE A 339 -11.15 -10.89 -0.79
CA ILE A 339 -9.93 -10.52 -1.49
C ILE A 339 -8.70 -10.94 -0.69
N THR A 340 -7.75 -11.55 -1.38
CA THR A 340 -6.46 -11.94 -0.82
C THR A 340 -5.31 -11.24 -1.56
N ASN A 341 -4.52 -10.47 -0.83
CA ASN A 341 -3.31 -9.81 -1.32
C ASN A 341 -2.09 -10.70 -1.09
N LYS A 342 -1.02 -10.41 -1.86
CA LYS A 342 0.30 -11.04 -1.71
C LYS A 342 1.28 -9.98 -1.21
N ALA A 343 1.15 -9.65 0.07
CA ALA A 343 2.00 -8.65 0.70
C ALA A 343 3.42 -9.19 0.90
N LYS A 344 4.40 -8.35 0.57
CA LYS A 344 5.84 -8.62 0.67
C LYS A 344 6.51 -7.38 1.24
N VAL A 345 7.60 -7.59 1.97
CA VAL A 345 8.46 -6.50 2.41
C VAL A 345 9.15 -5.90 1.19
N ASN A 346 9.09 -4.59 1.02
CA ASN A 346 9.80 -3.95 -0.09
C ASN A 346 11.30 -4.00 0.17
N LYS A 347 12.07 -4.23 -0.90
CA LYS A 347 13.53 -4.26 -0.84
C LYS A 347 14.05 -2.94 -1.37
N SER A 348 15.01 -2.36 -0.66
CA SER A 348 15.74 -1.18 -1.13
C SER A 348 16.65 -1.52 -2.31
N SER A 349 17.12 -0.48 -3.01
CA SER A 349 18.16 -0.63 -4.04
C SER A 349 19.45 -1.22 -3.47
N LYS A 350 19.86 -0.79 -2.27
CA LYS A 350 21.04 -1.33 -1.58
C LYS A 350 20.91 -2.83 -1.31
N ASP A 351 19.72 -3.30 -0.92
CA ASP A 351 19.46 -4.72 -0.69
C ASP A 351 19.59 -5.55 -1.97
N LEU A 352 19.13 -5.00 -3.10
CA LEU A 352 19.27 -5.63 -4.42
C LEU A 352 20.75 -5.74 -4.79
N GLU A 353 21.49 -4.64 -4.73
CA GLU A 353 22.93 -4.59 -5.03
C GLU A 353 23.74 -5.52 -4.11
N TYR A 354 23.46 -5.54 -2.81
CA TYR A 354 24.12 -6.42 -1.86
C TYR A 354 23.85 -7.90 -2.17
N SER A 355 22.62 -8.24 -2.58
CA SER A 355 22.28 -9.62 -2.97
C SER A 355 23.00 -10.07 -4.23
N ASP A 356 23.20 -9.17 -5.20
CA ASP A 356 23.96 -9.44 -6.41
C ASP A 356 25.47 -9.53 -6.12
N LEU A 357 26.00 -8.70 -5.21
CA LEU A 357 27.38 -8.81 -4.72
C LEU A 357 27.64 -10.15 -4.02
N ILE A 358 26.73 -10.63 -3.19
CA ILE A 358 26.85 -11.96 -2.56
C ILE A 358 26.88 -13.06 -3.63
N ARG A 359 25.99 -13.00 -4.61
CA ARG A 359 25.96 -13.98 -5.71
C ARG A 359 27.25 -13.97 -6.52
N LEU A 360 27.76 -12.78 -6.83
CA LEU A 360 29.02 -12.62 -7.56
C LEU A 360 30.19 -13.16 -6.75
N ARG A 361 30.25 -12.89 -5.44
CA ARG A 361 31.27 -13.45 -4.54
C ARG A 361 31.21 -14.97 -4.52
N GLN A 362 30.03 -15.58 -4.37
CA GLN A 362 29.88 -17.04 -4.39
C GLN A 362 30.33 -17.65 -5.73
N TYR A 363 30.02 -16.98 -6.83
CA TYR A 363 30.47 -17.39 -8.16
C TYR A 363 32.00 -17.34 -8.28
N LEU A 364 32.62 -16.24 -7.81
CA LEU A 364 34.08 -16.08 -7.82
C LEU A 364 34.77 -17.09 -6.91
N ASP A 365 34.27 -17.32 -5.70
CA ASP A 365 34.80 -18.33 -4.77
C ASP A 365 34.77 -19.73 -5.40
N GLY A 366 33.68 -20.06 -6.12
CA GLY A 366 33.56 -21.31 -6.88
C GLY A 366 34.53 -21.40 -8.07
N SER A 367 34.77 -20.29 -8.77
CA SER A 367 35.77 -20.24 -9.86
C SER A 367 37.19 -20.41 -9.35
N VAL A 368 37.55 -19.71 -8.26
CA VAL A 368 38.87 -19.83 -7.62
C VAL A 368 39.09 -21.26 -7.11
N ALA A 369 38.08 -21.90 -6.54
CA ALA A 369 38.19 -23.29 -6.09
C ALA A 369 38.46 -24.26 -7.27
N ARG A 370 37.81 -24.05 -8.43
CA ARG A 370 38.06 -24.84 -9.64
C ARG A 370 39.47 -24.63 -10.19
N GLU A 371 39.92 -23.37 -10.27
CA GLU A 371 41.28 -23.05 -10.74
C GLU A 371 42.35 -23.62 -9.82
N LYS A 372 42.16 -23.55 -8.49
CA LYS A 372 43.06 -24.18 -7.53
C LYS A 372 43.13 -25.70 -7.72
N GLY A 373 41.99 -26.38 -7.85
CA GLY A 373 41.98 -27.82 -8.10
C GLY A 373 42.65 -28.20 -9.42
N LEU A 374 42.52 -27.37 -10.46
CA LEU A 374 43.20 -27.58 -11.74
C LEU A 374 44.72 -27.34 -11.61
N ALA A 375 45.14 -26.32 -10.88
CA ALA A 375 46.54 -26.04 -10.60
C ALA A 375 47.20 -27.18 -9.81
N GLU A 376 46.54 -27.70 -8.78
CA GLU A 376 47.01 -28.87 -8.01
C GLU A 376 47.16 -30.11 -8.90
N SER A 377 46.22 -30.34 -9.83
CA SER A 377 46.30 -31.42 -10.82
C SER A 377 47.49 -31.26 -11.76
N TYR A 378 47.73 -30.05 -12.27
CA TYR A 378 48.89 -29.76 -13.12
C TYR A 378 50.21 -29.87 -12.36
N GLU A 379 50.29 -29.44 -11.10
CA GLU A 379 51.47 -29.61 -10.27
C GLU A 379 51.80 -31.09 -10.07
N SER A 380 50.79 -31.92 -9.84
CA SER A 380 50.97 -33.37 -9.71
C SER A 380 51.48 -34.00 -11.01
N GLN A 381 50.94 -33.61 -12.17
CA GLN A 381 51.40 -34.10 -13.48
C GLN A 381 52.84 -33.64 -13.78
N VAL A 382 53.19 -32.40 -13.45
CA VAL A 382 54.56 -31.87 -13.63
C VAL A 382 55.54 -32.62 -12.73
N ALA A 383 55.15 -32.95 -11.49
CA ALA A 383 55.99 -33.73 -10.58
C ALA A 383 56.24 -35.15 -11.12
N GLU A 384 55.20 -35.80 -11.66
CA GLU A 384 55.29 -37.13 -12.28
C GLU A 384 56.22 -37.11 -13.50
N LEU A 385 56.00 -36.19 -14.44
CA LEU A 385 56.85 -36.02 -15.62
C LEU A 385 58.32 -35.73 -15.25
N ARG A 386 58.56 -34.94 -14.20
CA ARG A 386 59.94 -34.70 -13.71
C ARG A 386 60.59 -35.96 -13.17
N ALA A 387 59.83 -36.82 -12.48
CA ALA A 387 60.32 -38.10 -11.99
C ALA A 387 60.69 -39.04 -13.15
N ASP A 388 59.84 -39.09 -14.18
CA ASP A 388 60.08 -39.90 -15.39
C ASP A 388 61.32 -39.43 -16.15
N ILE A 389 61.47 -38.11 -16.35
CA ILE A 389 62.67 -37.53 -16.98
C ILE A 389 63.93 -37.89 -16.18
N ALA A 390 63.87 -37.83 -14.84
CA ALA A 390 64.99 -38.21 -13.99
C ALA A 390 65.31 -39.71 -14.02
N ALA A 391 64.32 -40.57 -14.25
CA ALA A 391 64.52 -42.00 -14.46
C ALA A 391 65.19 -42.26 -15.82
N LEU A 392 64.66 -41.69 -16.91
CA LEU A 392 65.23 -41.83 -18.25
C LEU A 392 66.68 -41.33 -18.33
N ASN A 393 66.98 -40.19 -17.70
CA ASN A 393 68.34 -39.65 -17.67
C ASN A 393 69.33 -40.58 -16.95
N ARG A 394 68.88 -41.31 -15.91
CA ARG A 394 69.71 -42.31 -15.23
C ARG A 394 69.97 -43.53 -16.11
N GLU A 395 68.96 -44.02 -16.82
CA GLU A 395 69.13 -45.11 -17.79
C GLU A 395 70.10 -44.72 -18.92
N LEU A 396 69.96 -43.51 -19.48
CA LEU A 396 70.86 -43.01 -20.51
C LEU A 396 72.32 -42.95 -20.04
N LEU A 397 72.56 -42.48 -18.81
CA LEU A 397 73.90 -42.47 -18.22
C LEU A 397 74.48 -43.89 -18.10
N THR A 398 73.69 -44.85 -17.60
CA THR A 398 74.15 -46.24 -17.49
C THR A 398 74.46 -46.88 -18.84
N LEU A 399 73.64 -46.59 -19.87
CA LEU A 399 73.86 -47.05 -21.24
C LEU A 399 75.13 -46.45 -21.83
N ASN A 400 75.35 -45.15 -21.63
CA ASN A 400 76.52 -44.45 -22.14
C ASN A 400 77.83 -44.95 -21.47
N ASP A 401 77.80 -45.21 -20.16
CA ASP A 401 78.94 -45.80 -19.44
C ASP A 401 79.23 -47.22 -19.92
N SER A 402 78.20 -48.04 -20.15
CA SER A 402 78.37 -49.40 -20.68
C SER A 402 78.83 -49.46 -22.14
N GLN A 403 78.54 -48.44 -22.97
CA GLN A 403 79.13 -48.34 -24.32
C GLN A 403 80.61 -47.95 -24.27
N MET A 404 81.01 -47.09 -23.33
CA MET A 404 82.42 -46.75 -23.11
C MET A 404 83.26 -47.94 -22.64
N GLU A 405 82.70 -48.87 -21.85
CA GLU A 405 83.39 -50.11 -21.46
C GLU A 405 83.55 -51.13 -22.59
N VAL A 406 82.80 -51.00 -23.69
CA VAL A 406 82.87 -51.90 -24.86
C VAL A 406 83.83 -51.37 -25.94
N GLU A 407 84.16 -50.07 -25.93
CA GLU A 407 85.10 -49.43 -26.87
C GLU A 407 86.56 -49.34 -26.36
N LEU A 408 86.84 -49.76 -25.12
CA LEU A 408 88.19 -49.96 -24.54
C LEU A 408 88.61 -51.42 -24.62
#